data_AF-A0A7Y1U7K9-F1
#
_entry.id   AF-A0A7Y1U7K9-F1
#
_cell.length_a   1.000
_cell.length_b   1.000
_cell.length_c   1.000
_cell.angle_alpha   90.00
_cell.angle_beta   90.00
_cell.angle_gamma   90.00
#
_symmetry.space_group_name_H-M   'P 1'
#
loop_
_entity.id
_entity.type
_entity.pdbx_description
1 polymer ?
#
loop_
_entity_poly.entity_id
_entity_poly.type
_entity_poly.pdbx_seq_one_letter_code
_entity_poly.pdbx_strand_id
1 'polypeptide(L)'
;YSELTDTLRAYLEGRYGVPALEQTSKEIMQDIRYKGLSSEDQDYLQSLLFTSDMVKFAKENPSSSVAVDHLERAFRFIERTRPVAEQHAEQEDSNTVASHNMTSET
;
A
#
# COMPACT_ATOMS: atom_id res chain seq x y z
N TYR A 1 -1.33 -11.76 -5.73
CA TYR A 1 -0.22 -11.40 -4.81
C TYR A 1 1.00 -10.95 -5.57
N SER A 2 1.59 -11.75 -6.47
CA SER A 2 2.77 -11.33 -7.25
C SER A 2 2.60 -9.97 -7.94
N GLU A 3 1.48 -9.75 -8.65
CA GLU A 3 1.21 -8.47 -9.32
C GLU A 3 1.15 -7.27 -8.35
N LEU A 4 0.54 -7.45 -7.17
CA LEU A 4 0.48 -6.40 -6.14
C LEU A 4 1.90 -6.05 -5.67
N THR A 5 2.70 -7.06 -5.34
CA THR A 5 4.04 -6.83 -4.83
C THR A 5 4.98 -6.29 -5.91
N ASP A 6 4.84 -6.73 -7.16
CA ASP A 6 5.67 -6.25 -8.27
C ASP A 6 5.31 -4.80 -8.63
N THR A 7 4.03 -4.42 -8.57
CA THR A 7 3.58 -3.02 -8.69
C THR A 7 4.17 -2.15 -7.59
N LEU A 8 4.13 -2.62 -6.34
CA LEU A 8 4.72 -1.87 -5.24
C LEU A 8 6.24 -1.75 -5.39
N ARG A 9 6.94 -2.82 -5.80
CA ARG A 9 8.37 -2.78 -6.08
C ARG A 9 8.71 -1.73 -7.14
N ALA A 10 8.02 -1.75 -8.28
CA ALA A 10 8.19 -0.74 -9.34
C ALA A 10 7.95 0.69 -8.82
N TYR A 11 6.94 0.88 -7.96
CA TYR A 11 6.70 2.16 -7.30
C TYR A 11 7.88 2.60 -6.41
N LEU A 12 8.46 1.69 -5.62
CA LEU A 12 9.62 1.99 -4.79
C LEU A 12 10.84 2.38 -5.65
N GLU A 13 11.03 1.74 -6.80
CA GLU A 13 12.12 2.11 -7.73
C GLU A 13 11.97 3.54 -8.23
N GLY A 14 10.77 3.87 -8.75
CA GLY A 14 10.50 5.21 -9.26
C GLY A 14 10.55 6.28 -8.17
N ARG A 15 10.06 5.98 -6.96
CA ARG A 15 9.91 6.97 -5.89
C ARG A 15 11.19 7.18 -5.07
N TYR A 16 11.92 6.12 -4.77
CA TYR A 16 13.04 6.13 -3.83
C TYR A 16 14.38 5.80 -4.48
N GLY A 17 14.39 5.42 -5.76
CA GLY A 17 15.60 5.11 -6.52
C GLY A 17 16.29 3.85 -6.01
N VAL A 18 15.53 2.85 -5.58
CA VAL A 18 16.02 1.54 -5.10
C VAL A 18 15.67 0.48 -6.14
N PRO A 19 16.56 -0.46 -6.52
CA PRO A 19 16.27 -1.47 -7.54
C PRO A 19 15.42 -2.63 -6.95
N ALA A 20 14.21 -2.31 -6.50
CA ALA A 20 13.35 -3.21 -5.73
C ALA A 20 12.86 -4.45 -6.49
N LEU A 21 12.79 -4.43 -7.82
CA LEU A 21 12.44 -5.61 -8.63
C LEU A 21 13.57 -6.64 -8.68
N GLU A 22 14.81 -6.20 -8.53
CA GLU A 22 16.02 -7.03 -8.58
C GLU A 22 16.51 -7.43 -7.18
N GLN A 23 15.88 -6.89 -6.14
CA GLN A 23 16.29 -7.07 -4.75
C GLN A 23 15.37 -8.01 -3.97
N THR A 24 15.97 -8.69 -2.99
CA THR A 24 15.23 -9.41 -1.97
C THR A 24 14.52 -8.43 -1.03
N SER A 25 13.45 -8.90 -0.39
CA SER A 25 12.70 -8.15 0.61
C SER A 25 13.59 -7.54 1.72
N LYS A 26 14.69 -8.23 2.10
CA LYS A 26 15.64 -7.73 3.10
C LYS A 26 16.48 -6.56 2.58
N GLU A 27 16.97 -6.66 1.35
CA GLU A 27 17.77 -5.61 0.70
C GLU A 27 16.92 -4.35 0.48
N ILE A 28 15.68 -4.52 0.01
CA ILE A 28 14.72 -3.41 -0.13
C ILE A 28 14.57 -2.67 1.20
N MET A 29 14.32 -3.40 2.30
CA MET A 29 14.16 -2.79 3.63
C MET A 29 15.41 -2.05 4.11
N GLN A 30 16.60 -2.53 3.77
CA GLN A 30 17.86 -1.84 4.10
C GLN A 30 18.00 -0.52 3.32
N ASP A 31 17.68 -0.55 2.03
CA ASP A 31 17.82 0.61 1.15
C ASP A 31 16.79 1.71 1.43
N ILE A 32 15.56 1.34 1.80
CA ILE A 32 14.50 2.31 2.10
C ILE A 32 14.60 2.91 3.51
N ARG A 33 15.37 2.30 4.42
CA ARG A 33 15.42 2.67 5.85
C ARG A 33 15.70 4.16 6.08
N TYR A 34 16.53 4.76 5.23
CA TYR A 34 16.97 6.15 5.35
C TYR A 34 16.31 7.09 4.33
N LYS A 35 15.27 6.63 3.62
CA LYS A 35 14.59 7.38 2.55
C LYS A 35 13.38 8.19 3.02
N GLY A 36 13.24 8.37 4.34
CA GLY A 36 12.20 9.24 4.93
C GLY A 36 10.82 8.59 5.06
N LEU A 37 10.73 7.26 5.08
CA LEU A 37 9.48 6.55 5.39
C LEU A 37 9.20 6.62 6.89
N SER A 38 7.91 6.68 7.25
CA SER A 38 7.48 6.55 8.65
C SER A 38 7.75 5.12 9.15
N SER A 39 7.87 4.94 10.48
CA SER A 39 8.03 3.60 11.06
C SER A 39 6.86 2.67 10.70
N GLU A 40 5.65 3.20 10.65
CA GLU A 40 4.46 2.47 10.23
C GLU A 40 4.54 1.99 8.77
N ASP A 41 5.00 2.85 7.86
CA ASP A 41 5.22 2.47 6.46
C ASP A 41 6.28 1.37 6.32
N GLN A 42 7.37 1.46 7.10
CA GLN A 42 8.43 0.47 7.11
C GLN A 42 7.93 -0.90 7.59
N ASP A 43 7.18 -0.93 8.69
CA ASP A 43 6.60 -2.16 9.23
C ASP A 43 5.60 -2.79 8.25
N TYR A 44 4.78 -1.96 7.61
CA TYR A 44 3.86 -2.41 6.56
C TYR A 44 4.59 -3.04 5.37
N LEU A 45 5.60 -2.34 4.82
CA LEU A 45 6.42 -2.84 3.72
C LEU A 45 7.07 -4.17 4.05
N GLN A 46 7.64 -4.29 5.26
CA GLN A 46 8.26 -5.52 5.71
C GLN A 46 7.25 -6.67 5.77
N SER A 47 6.06 -6.44 6.34
CA SER A 47 5.00 -7.45 6.44
C SER A 47 4.49 -7.90 5.06
N LEU A 48 4.27 -6.96 4.15
CA LEU A 48 3.78 -7.25 2.81
C LEU A 48 4.80 -8.04 1.99
N LEU A 49 6.06 -7.59 1.97
CA LEU A 49 7.13 -8.23 1.22
C LEU A 49 7.40 -9.65 1.75
N PHE A 50 7.41 -9.83 3.08
CA PHE A 50 7.54 -11.14 3.69
C PHE A 50 6.38 -12.09 3.33
N THR A 51 5.14 -11.59 3.40
CA THR A 51 3.96 -12.38 3.01
C THR A 51 4.02 -12.74 1.53
N SER A 52 4.45 -11.81 0.67
CA SER A 52 4.64 -12.08 -0.76
C SER A 52 5.64 -13.20 -0.99
N ASP A 53 6.77 -13.22 -0.27
CA ASP A 53 7.76 -14.28 -0.41
C ASP A 53 7.17 -15.62 0.02
N MET A 54 6.44 -15.66 1.13
CA MET A 54 5.75 -16.87 1.58
C MET A 54 4.76 -17.41 0.54
N VAL A 55 3.93 -16.55 -0.07
CA VAL A 55 2.98 -16.97 -1.11
C VAL A 55 3.69 -17.49 -2.37
N LYS A 56 4.82 -16.86 -2.75
CA LYS A 56 5.66 -17.31 -3.87
C LYS A 56 6.26 -18.70 -3.63
N PHE A 57 6.54 -19.07 -2.38
CA PHE A 57 7.12 -20.38 -2.01
C PHE A 57 6.09 -21.44 -1.62
N ALA A 58 4.99 -21.06 -0.98
CA ALA A 58 4.06 -22.00 -0.35
C ALA A 58 3.09 -22.67 -1.35
N LYS A 59 2.99 -22.20 -2.60
CA LYS A 59 1.93 -22.56 -3.59
C LYS A 59 0.49 -22.33 -3.09
N GLU A 60 0.32 -21.85 -1.87
CA GLU A 60 -0.93 -21.54 -1.20
C GLU A 60 -1.18 -20.03 -1.29
N ASN A 61 -2.40 -19.66 -1.66
CA ASN A 61 -2.82 -18.27 -1.71
C ASN A 61 -3.33 -17.80 -0.34
N PRO A 62 -3.13 -16.53 0.05
CA PRO A 62 -3.72 -15.99 1.26
C PRO A 62 -5.25 -16.00 1.16
N SER A 63 -5.92 -16.01 2.31
CA SER A 63 -7.37 -15.86 2.33
C SER A 63 -7.80 -14.54 1.68
N SER A 64 -8.98 -14.52 1.09
CA SER A 64 -9.51 -13.34 0.39
C SER A 64 -9.54 -12.09 1.28
N SER A 65 -9.80 -12.25 2.58
CA SER A 65 -9.78 -11.12 3.54
C SER A 65 -8.40 -10.49 3.68
N VAL A 66 -7.35 -11.31 3.80
CA VAL A 66 -5.96 -10.83 3.92
C VAL A 66 -5.50 -10.18 2.61
N ALA A 67 -5.94 -10.71 1.48
CA ALA A 67 -5.67 -10.13 0.17
C ALA A 67 -6.25 -8.72 0.03
N VAL A 68 -7.50 -8.53 0.45
CA VAL A 68 -8.18 -7.22 0.43
C VAL A 68 -7.48 -6.23 1.36
N ASP A 69 -7.19 -6.62 2.61
CA ASP A 69 -6.48 -5.77 3.57
C ASP A 69 -5.12 -5.30 3.04
N HIS A 70 -4.38 -6.18 2.35
CA HIS A 70 -3.11 -5.82 1.74
C HIS A 70 -3.25 -4.84 0.58
N LEU A 71 -4.30 -4.99 -0.23
CA LEU A 71 -4.58 -4.09 -1.34
C LEU A 71 -4.94 -2.68 -0.83
N GLU A 72 -5.83 -2.59 0.16
CA GLU A 72 -6.23 -1.32 0.75
C GLU A 72 -5.03 -0.59 1.39
N ARG A 73 -4.19 -1.32 2.12
CA ARG A 73 -2.98 -0.73 2.73
C ARG A 73 -1.96 -0.29 1.68
N ALA A 74 -1.83 -1.01 0.56
CA ALA A 74 -0.90 -0.64 -0.50
C ALA A 74 -1.35 0.68 -1.15
N PHE A 75 -2.65 0.82 -1.37
CA PHE A 75 -3.24 2.05 -1.89
C PHE A 75 -2.95 3.24 -0.96
N ARG A 76 -3.25 3.11 0.34
CA ARG A 76 -2.97 4.16 1.33
C ARG A 76 -1.48 4.51 1.42
N PHE A 77 -0.60 3.52 1.33
CA PHE A 77 0.85 3.72 1.32
C PHE A 77 1.28 4.59 0.13
N ILE A 78 0.79 4.29 -1.08
CA ILE A 78 1.10 5.05 -2.30
C ILE A 78 0.55 6.48 -2.16
N GLU A 79 -0.69 6.65 -1.72
CA GLU A 79 -1.30 7.98 -1.52
C GLU A 79 -0.53 8.84 -0.52
N ARG A 80 -0.01 8.24 0.56
CA ARG A 80 0.77 8.94 1.57
C ARG A 80 2.17 9.31 1.09
N THR A 81 2.78 8.48 0.25
CA THR A 81 4.19 8.62 -0.13
C THR A 81 4.41 9.26 -1.50
N ARG A 82 3.34 9.43 -2.29
CA ARG A 82 3.42 10.06 -3.63
C ARG A 82 4.06 11.45 -3.53
N PRO A 83 4.94 11.81 -4.47
CA PRO A 83 5.57 13.12 -4.46
C PRO A 83 4.50 14.20 -4.71
N VAL A 84 4.56 15.28 -3.92
CA VAL A 84 3.70 16.46 -4.09
C VAL A 84 4.20 17.27 -5.29
N ALA A 85 4.12 16.70 -6.49
CA ALA A 85 4.29 17.44 -7.73
C ALA A 85 2.88 17.75 -8.26
N GLU A 86 2.42 18.97 -7.96
CA GLU A 86 1.27 19.67 -8.55
C GLU A 86 0.04 18.82 -8.90
N GLN A 87 -0.78 18.46 -7.90
CA GLN A 87 -2.20 18.21 -8.12
C GLN A 87 -3.03 18.77 -6.95
N HIS A 88 -3.37 20.06 -7.07
CA HIS A 88 -4.77 20.46 -6.86
C HIS A 88 -5.61 19.65 -7.87
N ALA A 89 -6.77 19.15 -7.44
CA ALA A 89 -7.60 18.08 -8.06
C ALA A 89 -7.05 16.69 -7.74
N GLU A 90 -7.57 15.91 -6.80
CA GLU A 90 -8.97 15.67 -6.45
C GLU A 90 -9.09 15.56 -4.92
N GLN A 91 -9.83 16.49 -4.32
CA GLN A 91 -10.41 16.36 -2.99
C GLN A 91 -11.93 16.37 -3.13
N GLU A 92 -12.50 15.34 -3.76
CA GLU A 92 -13.92 14.98 -3.68
C GLU A 92 -13.91 13.45 -3.84
N ASP A 93 -14.13 12.63 -2.81
CA ASP A 93 -15.40 12.53 -2.11
C ASP A 93 -15.28 12.61 -0.60
N SER A 94 -15.89 13.66 -0.06
CA SER A 94 -16.27 13.73 1.33
C SER A 94 -17.29 12.64 1.65
N ASN A 95 -17.07 11.98 2.77
CA ASN A 95 -18.10 11.70 3.77
C ASN A 95 -19.34 12.63 3.64
N THR A 96 -20.39 12.19 2.95
CA THR A 96 -21.77 12.69 3.09
C THR A 96 -22.74 11.61 2.59
N VAL A 97 -23.24 10.77 3.51
CA VAL A 97 -24.68 10.46 3.67
C VAL A 97 -24.87 9.65 4.97
N ALA A 98 -24.58 10.29 6.10
CA ALA A 98 -25.35 10.04 7.32
C ALA A 98 -26.22 11.27 7.54
N SER A 99 -27.53 11.13 7.26
CA SER A 99 -28.68 11.91 7.80
C SER A 99 -29.71 12.36 6.75
N HIS A 100 -30.67 11.50 6.40
CA HIS A 100 -32.09 11.81 6.07
C HIS A 100 -32.76 10.47 5.73
N ASN A 101 -33.64 9.88 6.53
CA ASN A 101 -35.06 10.20 6.69
C ASN A 101 -35.66 9.08 7.59
N MET A 102 -36.56 9.23 8.56
CA MET A 102 -37.68 10.16 8.74
C MET A 102 -38.07 10.17 10.23
N THR A 103 -38.34 11.36 10.78
CA THR A 103 -39.26 11.55 11.91
C THR A 103 -40.48 12.35 11.44
N SER A 104 -41.62 11.97 12.03
CA SER A 104 -42.87 12.73 12.21
C SER A 104 -44.04 12.51 11.23
N GLU A 105 -45.05 11.84 11.79
CA GLU A 105 -46.44 12.31 11.98
C GLU A 105 -47.27 12.73 10.76
N THR A 106 -48.32 11.96 10.49
CA THR A 106 -49.73 12.42 10.54
C THR A 106 -50.62 11.21 10.81
#